data_AF-A0A6J6J9H0-F1
#
_entry.id   AF-A0A6J6J9H0-F1
#
_cell.length_a   1.000
_cell.length_b   1.000
_cell.length_c   1.000
_cell.angle_alpha   90.00
_cell.angle_beta   90.00
_cell.angle_gamma   90.00
#
_symmetry.space_group_name_H-M   'P 1'
#
loop_
_entity.id
_entity.type
_entity.pdbx_description
1 polymer ?
#
loop_
_entity_poly.entity_id
_entity_poly.type
_entity_poly.pdbx_seq_one_letter_code
_entity_poly.pdbx_strand_id
1 'polypeptide(L)'
;MRLVGASNFYIQLPFILEGVVAATIGSALAAGAVLSVVQFFVQGYLATKLPFTSFVTLADGFLVAPALIGAGILLSAIASGFAIRRYLRI
;
A
#
# COMPACT_ATOMS: atom_id res chain seq x y z
N MET A 1 -19.08 17.44 -16.50
CA MET A 1 -18.12 18.42 -15.96
C MET A 1 -17.25 19.13 -17.01
N ARG A 2 -17.05 18.60 -18.22
CA ARG A 2 -16.31 19.33 -19.27
C ARG A 2 -16.97 20.63 -19.76
N LEU A 3 -18.24 20.85 -19.41
CA LEU A 3 -19.03 22.04 -19.78
C LEU A 3 -18.69 23.29 -18.94
N VAL A 4 -17.87 23.18 -17.90
CA VAL A 4 -17.43 24.33 -17.06
C VAL A 4 -15.96 24.72 -17.31
N GLY A 5 -15.36 24.31 -18.43
CA GLY A 5 -13.98 24.66 -18.79
C GLY A 5 -12.88 23.94 -17.99
N ALA A 6 -13.24 22.95 -17.15
CA ALA A 6 -12.29 22.18 -16.36
C ALA A 6 -11.42 21.26 -17.24
N SER A 7 -10.11 21.22 -16.96
CA SER A 7 -9.17 20.30 -17.63
C SER A 7 -9.49 18.85 -17.28
N ASN A 8 -9.18 17.91 -18.18
CA ASN A 8 -9.43 16.48 -17.94
C ASN A 8 -8.75 15.99 -16.65
N PHE A 9 -7.58 16.53 -16.31
CA PHE A 9 -6.88 16.22 -15.06
C PHE A 9 -7.70 16.59 -13.82
N TYR A 10 -8.34 17.75 -13.83
CA TYR A 10 -9.14 18.23 -12.70
C TYR A 10 -10.36 17.34 -12.40
N ILE A 11 -10.88 16.67 -13.43
CA ILE A 11 -12.00 15.73 -13.31
C ILE A 11 -11.53 14.37 -12.77
N GLN A 12 -10.30 13.95 -13.09
CA GLN A 12 -9.77 12.63 -12.73
C GLN A 12 -9.13 12.59 -11.34
N LEU A 13 -8.53 13.71 -10.92
CA LEU A 13 -7.83 13.83 -9.64
C LEU A 13 -8.64 13.33 -8.42
N PRO A 14 -9.92 13.67 -8.22
CA PRO A 14 -10.66 13.20 -7.04
C PRO A 14 -10.75 11.67 -6.96
N PHE A 15 -11.00 11.00 -8.09
CA PHE A 15 -11.09 9.53 -8.15
C PHE A 15 -9.75 8.84 -7.92
N ILE A 16 -8.65 9.43 -8.42
CA ILE A 16 -7.30 8.93 -8.15
C ILE A 16 -6.96 9.08 -6.67
N LEU A 17 -7.33 10.21 -6.05
CA LEU A 17 -7.10 10.47 -4.63
C LEU A 17 -7.88 9.51 -3.74
N GLU A 18 -9.13 9.19 -4.05
CA GLU A 18 -9.89 8.16 -3.32
C GLU A 18 -9.16 6.81 -3.31
N GLY A 19 -8.67 6.38 -4.48
CA GLY A 19 -7.88 5.15 -4.59
C GLY A 19 -6.57 5.21 -3.80
N VAL A 20 -5.86 6.34 -3.83
CA VAL A 20 -4.61 6.53 -3.07
C VAL A 20 -4.88 6.48 -1.56
N VAL A 21 -5.94 7.12 -1.08
CA VAL A 21 -6.32 7.08 0.35
C VAL A 21 -6.65 5.65 0.77
N ALA A 22 -7.47 4.93 -0.01
CA ALA A 22 -7.80 3.54 0.27
C ALA A 22 -6.55 2.64 0.31
N ALA A 23 -5.64 2.81 -0.64
CA ALA A 23 -4.39 2.06 -0.70
C ALA A 23 -3.42 2.41 0.44
N THR A 24 -3.39 3.67 0.87
CA THR A 24 -2.58 4.11 2.02
C THR A 24 -3.06 3.42 3.29
N ILE A 25 -4.37 3.41 3.54
CA ILE A 25 -4.96 2.75 4.70
C ILE A 25 -4.74 1.23 4.62
N GLY A 26 -5.02 0.61 3.48
CA GLY A 26 -4.86 -0.83 3.29
C GLY A 26 -3.41 -1.31 3.45
N SER A 27 -2.46 -0.56 2.90
CA SER A 27 -1.04 -0.88 3.03
C SER A 27 -0.49 -0.63 4.44
N ALA A 28 -0.97 0.39 5.15
CA ALA A 28 -0.64 0.60 6.57
C ALA A 28 -1.16 -0.56 7.44
N LEU A 29 -2.39 -1.02 7.21
CA LEU A 29 -2.96 -2.18 7.89
C LEU A 29 -2.16 -3.46 7.58
N ALA A 30 -1.80 -3.66 6.31
CA ALA A 30 -0.97 -4.80 5.91
C ALA A 30 0.42 -4.77 6.57
N ALA A 31 1.07 -3.59 6.62
CA ALA A 31 2.34 -3.43 7.32
C ALA A 31 2.20 -3.76 8.82
N GLY A 32 1.16 -3.27 9.48
CA GLY A 32 0.87 -3.58 10.88
C GLY A 32 0.64 -5.08 11.12
N ALA A 33 -0.08 -5.75 10.21
CA ALA A 33 -0.30 -7.19 10.27
C ALA A 33 1.01 -7.98 10.13
N VAL A 34 1.86 -7.62 9.17
CA VAL A 34 3.18 -8.25 8.98
C VAL A 34 4.05 -8.08 10.21
N LEU A 35 4.14 -6.86 10.76
CA LEU A 35 4.92 -6.58 11.98
C LEU A 35 4.41 -7.40 13.18
N SER A 36 3.09 -7.52 13.31
CA SER A 36 2.46 -8.33 14.37
C SER A 36 2.83 -9.81 14.24
N VAL A 37 2.79 -10.36 13.02
CA VAL A 37 3.20 -11.75 12.77
C VAL A 37 4.68 -11.95 13.10
N VAL A 38 5.55 -11.03 12.69
CA VAL A 38 6.99 -11.09 12.99
C VAL A 38 7.24 -11.07 14.50
N GLN A 39 6.54 -10.22 15.25
CA GLN A 39 6.72 -10.12 16.70
C GLN A 39 6.20 -11.36 17.44
N PHE A 40 4.93 -11.70 17.24
CA PHE A 40 4.26 -12.70 18.06
C PHE A 40 4.55 -14.13 17.61
N PHE A 41 4.57 -14.37 16.30
CA PHE A 41 4.72 -15.71 15.76
C PHE A 41 6.18 -16.04 15.46
N VAL A 42 6.89 -15.18 14.72
CA VAL A 42 8.26 -15.48 14.28
C VAL A 42 9.24 -15.39 15.46
N GLN A 43 9.30 -14.24 16.14
CA GLN A 43 10.24 -14.08 17.26
C GLN A 43 9.73 -14.69 18.55
N GLY A 44 8.45 -14.51 18.89
CA GLY A 44 7.89 -15.01 20.15
C GLY A 44 7.81 -16.55 20.22
N TYR A 45 7.50 -17.20 19.10
CA TYR A 45 7.31 -18.66 19.06
C TYR A 45 8.43 -19.37 18.30
N LEU A 46 8.64 -19.03 17.03
CA LEU A 46 9.48 -19.83 16.13
C LEU A 46 10.97 -19.74 16.47
N ALA A 47 11.47 -18.55 16.78
CA ALA A 47 12.87 -18.35 17.20
C ALA A 47 13.18 -19.07 18.51
N THR A 48 12.22 -19.13 19.44
CA THR A 48 12.35 -19.89 20.70
C THR A 48 12.39 -21.41 20.47
N LYS A 49 11.68 -21.92 19.45
CA LYS A 49 11.62 -23.35 19.13
C LYS A 49 12.77 -23.82 18.22
N LEU A 50 13.31 -22.93 17.41
CA LEU A 50 14.36 -23.22 16.42
C LEU A 50 15.54 -22.24 16.60
N PRO A 51 16.31 -22.35 17.69
CA PRO A 51 17.33 -21.36 18.07
C PRO A 51 18.53 -21.29 17.12
N PHE A 52 18.73 -22.29 16.26
CA PHE A 52 19.81 -22.33 15.28
C PHE A 52 19.44 -21.72 13.92
N THR A 53 18.19 -21.25 13.77
CA THR A 53 17.71 -20.63 12.53
C THR A 53 17.67 -19.11 12.69
N SER A 54 18.27 -18.40 11.75
CA SER A 54 18.15 -16.94 11.68
C SER A 54 16.82 -16.56 11.04
N PHE A 55 15.94 -15.94 11.82
CA PHE A 55 14.65 -15.45 11.36
C PHE A 55 14.65 -13.94 11.16
N VAL A 56 13.70 -13.48 10.34
CA VAL A 56 13.42 -12.05 10.11
C VAL A 56 13.03 -11.37 11.42
N THR A 57 13.61 -10.21 11.66
CA THR A 57 13.43 -9.42 12.88
C THR A 57 12.44 -8.27 12.68
N LEU A 58 12.07 -7.61 13.78
CA LEU A 58 11.22 -6.43 13.74
C LEU A 58 11.92 -5.27 13.00
N ALA A 59 13.25 -5.17 13.10
CA ALA A 59 14.02 -4.16 12.40
C ALA A 59 13.87 -4.31 10.88
N ASP A 60 13.94 -5.54 10.37
CA ASP A 60 13.72 -5.84 8.95
C ASP A 60 12.29 -5.47 8.53
N GLY A 61 11.30 -5.78 9.38
CA GLY A 61 9.91 -5.40 9.14
C GLY A 61 9.71 -3.88 9.04
N PHE A 62 10.31 -3.11 9.95
CA PHE A 62 10.23 -1.65 9.92
C PHE A 62 11.00 -1.03 8.74
N LEU A 63 12.05 -1.67 8.26
CA LEU A 63 12.77 -1.25 7.05
C LEU A 63 11.92 -1.45 5.78
N VAL A 64 11.17 -2.55 5.70
CA VAL A 64 10.35 -2.89 4.53
C VAL A 64 8.99 -2.19 4.54
N ALA A 65 8.43 -1.87 5.71
CA ALA A 65 7.11 -1.27 5.83
C ALA A 65 6.90 0.03 5.01
N PRO A 66 7.83 1.00 5.00
CA PRO A 66 7.71 2.19 4.15
C PRO A 66 7.69 1.86 2.65
N ALA A 67 8.49 0.88 2.22
CA ALA A 67 8.52 0.45 0.83
C ALA A 67 7.19 -0.21 0.42
N LEU A 68 6.60 -1.01 1.32
CA LEU A 68 5.30 -1.64 1.10
C LEU A 68 4.18 -0.60 0.97
N ILE A 69 4.17 0.43 1.84
CA ILE A 69 3.21 1.53 1.77
C ILE A 69 3.40 2.34 0.48
N GLY A 70 4.64 2.71 0.17
CA GLY A 70 4.97 3.44 -1.05
C GLY A 70 4.57 2.68 -2.32
N ALA A 71 4.82 1.37 -2.37
CA ALA A 71 4.40 0.52 -3.48
C ALA A 71 2.88 0.45 -3.61
N GLY A 72 2.13 0.33 -2.50
CA GLY A 72 0.67 0.32 -2.51
C GLY A 72 0.08 1.63 -3.05
N ILE A 73 0.61 2.77 -2.60
CA ILE A 73 0.22 4.10 -3.08
C ILE A 73 0.50 4.25 -4.58
N LEU A 74 1.73 3.90 -5.00
CA LEU A 74 2.16 4.00 -6.40
C LEU A 74 1.28 3.14 -7.30
N LEU A 75 1.05 1.89 -6.90
CA LEU A 75 0.23 0.94 -7.65
C LEU A 75 -1.21 1.45 -7.80
N SER A 76 -1.78 1.99 -6.73
CA SER A 76 -3.14 2.56 -6.76
C SER A 76 -3.23 3.78 -7.68
N ALA A 77 -2.26 4.70 -7.60
CA ALA A 77 -2.21 5.86 -8.49
C ALA A 77 -2.15 5.46 -9.97
N ILE A 78 -1.33 4.45 -10.31
CA ILE A 78 -1.21 3.92 -11.67
C ILE A 78 -2.50 3.22 -12.10
N ALA A 79 -3.05 2.34 -11.26
CA ALA A 79 -4.24 1.55 -11.56
C ALA A 79 -5.47 2.45 -11.77
N SER A 80 -5.72 3.39 -10.84
CA SER A 80 -6.82 4.36 -10.94
C SER A 80 -6.65 5.27 -12.15
N GLY A 81 -5.43 5.76 -12.40
CA GLY A 81 -5.14 6.57 -13.59
C GLY A 81 -5.43 5.82 -14.89
N PHE A 82 -5.05 4.54 -14.97
CA PHE A 82 -5.32 3.71 -16.15
C PHE A 82 -6.82 3.41 -16.31
N ALA A 83 -7.50 3.05 -15.22
CA ALA A 83 -8.94 2.75 -15.23
C ALA A 83 -9.75 3.96 -15.72
N ILE A 84 -9.49 5.14 -15.18
CA ILE A 84 -10.24 6.35 -15.51
C ILE A 84 -10.02 6.75 -16.97
N ARG A 85 -8.78 6.67 -17.48
CA ARG A 85 -8.47 6.92 -18.91
C ARG A 85 -9.21 5.97 -19.84
N ARG A 86 -9.48 4.73 -19.40
CA ARG A 86 -10.20 3.73 -20.21
C ARG A 86 -11.72 3.96 -20.24
N TYR A 87 -12.31 4.42 -19.13
CA TYR A 87 -13.78 4.58 -19.01
C TYR A 87 -14.29 5.97 -19.40
N LEU A 88 -13.53 7.03 -19.09
CA LEU A 88 -13.75 8.33 -19.71
C LEU A 88 -13.12 8.28 -21.09
N ARG A 89 -13.86 7.74 -22.08
CA ARG A 89 -13.48 7.85 -23.50
C ARG A 89 -13.29 9.32 -23.84
N ILE A 90 -12.05 9.77 -23.81
CA ILE A 90 -11.54 10.99 -24.45
C ILE A 90 -10.71 10.49 -25.62
#